data_AF-A0A383W062-F1
#
_entry.id   AF-A0A383W062-F1
#
_cell.length_a   1.000
_cell.length_b   1.000
_cell.length_c   1.000
_cell.angle_alpha   90.00
_cell.angle_beta   90.00
_cell.angle_gamma   90.00
#
_symmetry.space_group_name_H-M   'P 1'
#
loop_
_entity.id
_entity.type
_entity.pdbx_description
1 polymer ?
#
loop_
_entity_poly.entity_id
_entity_poly.type
_entity_poly.pdbx_seq_one_letter_code
_entity_poly.pdbx_strand_id
1 'polypeptide(L)'
;MLLAGHKLRTSGRSDPFTLTDCRLGTGWPAVSRRQHSTKVTWFTTGLLYATRGLRSPPNATRRGYAISRGRRNILSNLGAGANLTQVAQAACRKSDLAGPECAEVLLLALTPTAYSSNNTRDTYGGYALISPAQNQGDCAACVGFAVTAAAEAAVNVYKKQSWDKLGLSEADISFCRLDTSFNCDTGASYDDIIALLKKRLIKSWASRSCFPYEGEASFSCYRVEGGICSSQLPPDGSLSAAYAGNALGNMAQVKEQIMLSGGVITSMALSYPHAFTAFVNNKTGPNSALYSSEDLRLADPLSVAMHAVFCYGWWDNPRNGNDGYWICKNSWGSSWGLNGSFRVAYGAANIMQPDYTFALQFNKASMTTRAADIWQRLTQSVYLGHDQDRPGCVMYTALRFQRLLHFVDDLVTLSLTSITTR
;
A
#
# COMPACT_ATOMS: atom_id res chain seq x y z
N MET A 1 -2.48 -12.81 24.24
CA MET A 1 -2.23 -11.51 23.61
C MET A 1 -3.20 -10.52 24.27
N LEU A 2 -2.73 -9.69 25.20
CA LEU A 2 -3.56 -8.76 25.97
C LEU A 2 -3.60 -7.42 25.23
N LEU A 3 -4.78 -7.01 24.76
CA LEU A 3 -5.03 -5.66 24.24
C LEU A 3 -5.41 -4.77 25.42
N ALA A 4 -4.48 -3.95 25.89
CA ALA A 4 -4.76 -2.93 26.90
C ALA A 4 -5.45 -1.73 26.21
N GLY A 5 -6.77 -1.63 26.39
CA GLY A 5 -7.52 -0.42 26.07
C GLY A 5 -7.14 0.70 27.04
N HIS A 6 -6.56 1.78 26.53
CA HIS A 6 -6.27 2.96 27.36
C HIS A 6 -7.51 3.83 27.54
N LYS A 7 -7.96 3.93 28.81
CA LYS A 7 -8.75 5.07 29.29
C LYS A 7 -7.83 6.28 29.45
N LEU A 8 -8.08 7.34 28.69
CA LEU A 8 -7.54 8.67 29.00
C LEU A 8 -8.30 9.22 30.22
N ARG A 9 -7.63 9.25 31.37
CA ARG A 9 -8.09 10.02 32.54
C ARG A 9 -7.80 11.49 32.28
N THR A 10 -8.84 12.31 32.23
CA THR A 10 -8.76 13.75 32.30
C THR A 10 -8.46 14.15 33.75
N SER A 11 -7.31 14.78 33.99
CA SER A 11 -7.07 15.56 35.20
C SER A 11 -6.79 16.99 34.76
N GLY A 12 -7.76 17.87 35.00
CA GLY A 12 -7.60 19.29 34.82
C GLY A 12 -6.68 19.88 35.89
N ARG A 13 -5.80 20.78 35.46
CA ARG A 13 -5.55 22.04 36.14
C ARG A 13 -5.03 23.05 35.14
N SER A 14 -5.70 24.20 35.17
CA SER A 14 -5.50 25.44 34.43
C SER A 14 -4.16 26.10 34.76
N ASP A 15 -3.48 26.66 33.74
CA ASP A 15 -3.24 28.11 33.64
C ASP A 15 -2.43 28.48 32.37
N PRO A 16 -2.49 29.75 31.92
CA PRO A 16 -2.64 30.10 30.52
C PRO A 16 -1.31 30.51 29.86
N PHE A 17 -1.14 30.11 28.61
CA PHE A 17 -0.24 30.79 27.67
C PHE A 17 -1.05 31.26 26.47
N THR A 18 -1.32 32.56 26.47
CA THR A 18 -1.81 33.34 25.33
C THR A 18 -0.85 33.20 24.15
N LEU A 19 -1.29 32.51 23.10
CA LEU A 19 -0.65 32.53 21.79
C LEU A 19 -1.30 33.63 20.95
N THR A 20 -0.60 34.75 20.88
CA THR A 20 -0.92 35.89 20.04
C THR A 20 -0.80 35.49 18.56
N ASP A 21 -1.89 35.75 17.86
CA ASP A 21 -2.11 35.84 16.42
C ASP A 21 -0.83 36.08 15.57
N CYS A 22 -0.46 35.07 14.77
CA CYS A 22 0.46 35.22 13.64
C CYS A 22 -0.32 34.99 12.35
N ARG A 23 -0.64 36.11 11.72
CA ARG A 23 -1.34 36.29 10.46
C ARG A 23 -0.92 35.30 9.38
N LEU A 24 -1.94 34.80 8.69
CA LEU A 24 -1.92 34.11 7.40
C LEU A 24 -1.10 34.90 6.37
N GLY A 25 0.15 34.50 6.16
CA GLY A 25 0.95 34.88 5.01
C GLY A 25 0.57 34.02 3.80
N THR A 26 -0.24 34.58 2.92
CA THR A 26 -0.44 34.10 1.55
C THR A 26 0.87 34.21 0.76
N GLY A 27 1.40 33.09 0.30
CA GLY A 27 2.55 33.08 -0.61
C GLY A 27 3.47 31.88 -0.42
N TRP A 28 2.99 30.68 -0.78
CA TRP A 28 3.92 29.57 -1.01
C TRP A 28 4.62 29.80 -2.36
N PRO A 29 5.96 29.77 -2.44
CA PRO A 29 6.65 29.88 -3.71
C PRO A 29 6.25 28.68 -4.57
N ALA A 30 5.86 28.96 -5.82
CA ALA A 30 5.54 27.95 -6.81
C ALA A 30 6.76 27.03 -7.01
N VAL A 31 6.74 25.86 -6.38
CA VAL A 31 7.64 24.77 -6.75
C VAL A 31 7.35 24.47 -8.21
N SER A 32 8.33 24.65 -9.08
CA SER A 32 8.15 24.39 -10.51
C SER A 32 7.72 22.94 -10.71
N ARG A 33 6.44 22.72 -11.00
CA ARG A 33 5.85 21.43 -11.39
C ARG A 33 6.32 21.04 -12.80
N ARG A 34 7.63 20.98 -13.04
CA ARG A 34 8.20 20.49 -14.30
C ARG A 34 9.06 19.27 -14.02
N GLN A 35 8.41 18.16 -13.70
CA GLN A 35 8.96 16.88 -14.11
C GLN A 35 8.37 16.59 -15.48
N HIS A 36 9.19 16.76 -16.51
CA HIS A 36 8.84 16.38 -17.86
C HIS A 36 8.58 14.88 -17.91
N SER A 37 7.56 14.47 -18.67
CA SER A 37 7.35 13.07 -19.00
C SER A 37 8.63 12.52 -19.64
N THR A 38 9.20 11.47 -19.04
CA THR A 38 10.39 10.82 -19.62
C THR A 38 9.89 9.77 -20.60
N LYS A 39 10.25 9.92 -21.88
CA LYS A 39 9.92 8.97 -22.93
C LYS A 39 11.15 8.15 -23.28
N VAL A 40 11.04 6.83 -23.18
CA VAL A 40 12.05 5.90 -23.70
C VAL A 40 11.36 4.98 -24.68
N THR A 41 11.70 5.10 -25.96
CA THR A 41 11.07 4.36 -27.07
C THR A 41 9.54 4.54 -27.09
N TRP A 42 8.81 3.53 -26.62
CA TRP A 42 7.35 3.34 -26.59
C TRP A 42 6.75 3.37 -25.17
N PHE A 43 7.53 3.79 -24.17
CA PHE A 43 7.09 3.83 -22.78
C PHE A 43 7.33 5.22 -22.21
N THR A 44 6.24 5.82 -21.74
CA THR A 44 6.25 7.14 -21.10
C THR A 44 5.97 6.98 -19.62
N THR A 45 6.64 7.81 -18.81
CA THR A 45 6.34 7.92 -17.39
C THR A 45 5.80 9.30 -17.04
N GLY A 46 4.87 9.34 -16.08
CA GLY A 46 4.10 10.53 -15.72
C GLY A 46 3.86 10.69 -14.23
N LEU A 47 4.73 10.13 -13.39
CA LEU A 47 4.63 10.38 -11.96
C LEU A 47 5.22 11.77 -11.65
N LEU A 48 4.34 12.72 -11.33
CA LEU A 48 4.71 14.04 -10.84
C LEU A 48 5.14 13.94 -9.37
N TYR A 49 6.45 14.04 -9.15
CA TYR A 49 7.07 13.96 -7.84
C TYR A 49 7.44 15.36 -7.33
N ALA A 50 6.92 15.75 -6.18
CA ALA A 50 7.15 17.07 -5.60
C ALA A 50 8.56 17.27 -4.99
N THR A 51 9.56 16.47 -5.39
CA THR A 51 10.96 16.52 -4.89
C THR A 51 11.11 16.50 -3.37
N ARG A 52 10.12 15.99 -2.63
CA ARG A 52 10.24 15.73 -1.18
C ARG A 52 11.18 14.54 -1.00
N GLY A 53 12.48 14.79 -1.12
CA GLY A 53 13.54 13.82 -0.92
C GLY A 53 13.51 12.63 -1.89
N LEU A 54 14.31 12.69 -2.96
CA LEU A 54 14.92 11.50 -3.58
C LEU A 54 15.91 10.80 -2.62
N ARG A 55 15.62 10.82 -1.31
CA ARG A 55 16.40 10.14 -0.28
C ARG A 55 15.98 8.69 -0.32
N SER A 56 16.94 7.80 -0.52
CA SER A 56 16.82 6.44 -0.02
C SER A 56 16.46 6.53 1.48
N PRO A 57 15.25 6.12 1.89
CA PRO A 57 14.76 6.37 3.24
C PRO A 57 15.61 5.66 4.29
N PRO A 58 16.03 6.28 5.39
CA PRO A 58 16.87 5.62 6.40
C PRO A 58 16.31 4.26 6.87
N ASN A 59 14.97 4.17 6.98
CA ASN A 59 14.25 2.99 7.46
C ASN A 59 13.68 2.08 6.37
N ALA A 60 13.61 2.53 5.11
CA ALA A 60 13.22 1.71 3.96
C ALA A 60 14.38 1.49 2.96
N THR A 61 15.61 1.82 3.38
CA THR A 61 16.82 1.34 2.74
C THR A 61 16.97 -0.15 2.98
N ARG A 62 17.77 -0.78 2.11
CA ARG A 62 18.24 -2.16 2.29
C ARG A 62 18.77 -2.44 3.70
N ARG A 63 19.42 -1.45 4.35
CA ARG A 63 19.95 -1.56 5.72
C ARG A 63 18.84 -1.58 6.78
N GLY A 64 17.85 -0.69 6.68
CA GLY A 64 16.69 -0.68 7.58
C GLY A 64 15.93 -2.00 7.54
N TYR A 65 15.65 -2.48 6.33
CA TYR A 65 14.99 -3.78 6.11
C TYR A 65 15.76 -4.96 6.71
N ALA A 66 17.10 -4.96 6.62
CA ALA A 66 17.92 -6.02 7.20
C ALA A 66 17.85 -6.03 8.73
N ILE A 67 17.87 -4.87 9.37
CA ILE A 67 17.77 -4.75 10.83
C ILE A 67 16.42 -5.29 11.32
N SER A 68 15.31 -4.83 10.73
CA SER A 68 13.96 -5.24 11.15
C SER A 68 13.74 -6.74 10.94
N ARG A 69 14.22 -7.30 9.82
CA ARG A 69 14.17 -8.75 9.55
C ARG A 69 15.03 -9.56 10.52
N GLY A 70 16.24 -9.08 10.83
CA GLY A 70 17.10 -9.71 11.83
C GLY A 70 16.43 -9.79 13.20
N ARG A 71 15.80 -8.70 13.65
CA ARG A 71 15.05 -8.68 14.92
C ARG A 71 13.81 -9.57 14.89
N ARG A 72 13.09 -9.61 13.77
CA ARG A 72 11.96 -10.54 13.56
C ARG A 72 12.40 -12.01 13.69
N ASN A 73 13.58 -12.37 13.18
CA ASN A 73 14.13 -13.73 13.33
C ASN A 73 14.52 -14.05 14.78
N ILE A 74 15.03 -13.08 15.54
CA ILE A 74 15.28 -13.27 16.98
C ILE A 74 13.95 -13.50 17.71
N LEU A 75 12.93 -12.69 17.42
CA LEU A 75 11.60 -12.81 18.01
C LEU A 75 10.97 -14.17 17.72
N SER A 76 11.10 -14.72 16.50
CA SER A 76 10.57 -16.05 16.18
C SER A 76 11.22 -17.19 16.97
N ASN A 77 12.42 -16.97 17.51
CA ASN A 77 13.15 -17.99 18.29
C ASN A 77 12.81 -17.97 19.78
N LEU A 78 12.08 -16.95 20.28
CA LEU A 78 11.73 -16.85 21.70
C LEU A 78 10.70 -17.90 22.16
N GLY A 79 9.96 -18.52 21.23
CA GLY A 79 8.93 -19.52 21.53
C GLY A 79 7.70 -18.95 22.25
N ALA A 80 6.71 -19.81 22.51
CA ALA A 80 5.41 -19.41 23.07
C ALA A 80 5.45 -19.01 24.56
N GLY A 81 6.54 -19.32 25.28
CA GLY A 81 6.71 -19.04 26.71
C GLY A 81 7.25 -17.64 27.04
N ALA A 82 7.58 -16.83 26.03
CA ALA A 82 8.20 -15.53 26.25
C ALA A 82 7.24 -14.52 26.89
N ASN A 83 7.70 -13.84 27.93
CA ASN A 83 6.95 -12.76 28.55
C ASN A 83 7.06 -11.44 27.75
N LEU A 84 6.21 -10.46 28.06
CA LEU A 84 6.14 -9.20 27.31
C LEU A 84 7.47 -8.43 27.29
N THR A 85 8.23 -8.46 28.39
CA THR A 85 9.54 -7.79 28.48
C THR A 85 10.58 -8.49 27.60
N GLN A 86 10.59 -9.82 27.55
CA GLN A 86 11.46 -10.58 26.65
C GLN A 86 11.13 -10.29 25.18
N VAL A 87 9.83 -10.24 24.86
CA VAL A 87 9.35 -9.86 23.52
C VAL A 87 9.79 -8.44 23.16
N ALA A 88 9.62 -7.47 24.07
CA ALA A 88 10.05 -6.08 23.87
C ALA A 88 11.56 -5.97 23.68
N GLN A 89 12.34 -6.71 24.47
CA GLN A 89 13.78 -6.71 24.38
C GLN A 89 14.27 -7.27 23.04
N ALA A 90 13.67 -8.36 22.54
CA ALA A 90 14.00 -8.93 21.24
C ALA A 90 13.54 -8.05 20.06
N ALA A 91 12.34 -7.48 20.15
CA ALA A 91 11.75 -6.69 19.07
C ALA A 91 12.43 -5.32 18.92
N CYS A 92 12.74 -4.64 20.02
CA CYS A 92 13.14 -3.23 19.99
C CYS A 92 14.15 -2.83 21.07
N ARG A 93 14.68 -3.76 21.87
CA ARG A 93 15.60 -3.49 22.99
C ARG A 93 15.03 -2.51 24.02
N LYS A 94 13.73 -2.63 24.28
CA LYS A 94 13.00 -1.85 25.29
C LYS A 94 12.36 -2.78 26.31
N SER A 95 11.93 -2.21 27.44
CA SER A 95 11.19 -2.91 28.49
C SER A 95 9.68 -3.01 28.22
N ASP A 96 9.15 -2.16 27.34
CA ASP A 96 7.74 -2.14 26.94
C ASP A 96 7.58 -2.20 25.41
N LEU A 97 6.36 -2.53 24.97
CA LEU A 97 6.00 -2.69 23.56
C LEU A 97 5.41 -1.44 22.92
N ALA A 98 5.30 -0.32 23.65
CA ALA A 98 4.58 0.86 23.18
C ALA A 98 5.37 1.66 22.13
N GLY A 99 6.65 1.36 21.93
CA GLY A 99 7.51 2.04 20.96
C GLY A 99 7.18 1.68 19.50
N PRO A 100 7.27 2.65 18.56
CA PRO A 100 7.04 2.40 17.13
C PRO A 100 8.02 1.38 16.52
N GLU A 101 9.25 1.32 17.03
CA GLU A 101 10.26 0.33 16.64
C GLU A 101 9.83 -1.10 17.01
N CYS A 102 9.10 -1.26 18.12
CA CYS A 102 8.56 -2.55 18.54
C CYS A 102 7.42 -2.95 17.61
N ALA A 103 6.51 -2.01 17.32
CA ALA A 103 5.37 -2.24 16.44
C ALA A 103 5.80 -2.72 15.04
N GLU A 104 6.85 -2.13 14.46
CA GLU A 104 7.38 -2.57 13.17
C GLU A 104 7.81 -4.05 13.19
N VAL A 105 8.65 -4.44 14.15
CA VAL A 105 9.18 -5.82 14.23
C VAL A 105 8.09 -6.82 14.59
N LEU A 106 7.17 -6.45 15.50
CA LEU A 106 6.02 -7.27 15.86
C LEU A 106 5.13 -7.52 14.65
N LEU A 107 4.80 -6.47 13.88
CA LEU A 107 4.00 -6.58 12.67
C LEU A 107 4.70 -7.47 11.63
N LEU A 108 6.01 -7.28 11.43
CA LEU A 108 6.80 -8.10 10.53
C LEU A 108 6.82 -9.58 10.93
N ALA A 109 6.78 -9.90 12.23
CA ALA A 109 6.69 -11.26 12.72
C ALA A 109 5.38 -11.96 12.35
N LEU A 110 4.32 -11.20 12.04
CA LEU A 110 3.04 -11.73 11.54
C LEU A 110 3.04 -12.03 10.04
N THR A 111 4.12 -11.68 9.33
CA THR A 111 4.21 -11.82 7.87
C THR A 111 5.02 -13.07 7.48
N PRO A 112 4.60 -13.83 6.45
CA PRO A 112 5.39 -14.95 5.96
C PRO A 112 6.67 -14.50 5.23
N THR A 113 7.61 -15.42 5.05
CA THR A 113 8.85 -15.20 4.29
C THR A 113 8.56 -14.80 2.83
N ALA A 114 7.52 -15.38 2.23
CA ALA A 114 7.10 -15.05 0.87
C ALA A 114 5.58 -14.91 0.83
N TYR A 115 5.10 -14.02 -0.03
CA TYR A 115 3.68 -13.78 -0.24
C TYR A 115 3.43 -13.19 -1.61
N SER A 116 2.35 -13.59 -2.27
CA SER A 116 1.83 -12.92 -3.45
C SER A 116 0.30 -12.84 -3.39
N SER A 117 -0.25 -11.63 -3.55
CA SER A 117 -1.70 -11.43 -3.69
C SER A 117 -2.30 -12.08 -4.94
N ASN A 118 -1.46 -12.56 -5.86
CA ASN A 118 -1.91 -13.28 -7.05
C ASN A 118 -1.77 -14.81 -6.91
N ASN A 119 -1.23 -15.31 -5.80
CA ASN A 119 -1.14 -16.73 -5.50
C ASN A 119 -2.28 -17.13 -4.55
N THR A 120 -3.18 -18.00 -5.00
CA THR A 120 -4.33 -18.44 -4.20
C THR A 120 -3.92 -19.18 -2.93
N ARG A 121 -2.72 -19.77 -2.87
CA ARG A 121 -2.19 -20.36 -1.64
C ARG A 121 -1.78 -19.31 -0.59
N ASP A 122 -1.50 -18.09 -1.05
CA ASP A 122 -1.02 -16.99 -0.22
C ASP A 122 -2.11 -16.01 0.20
N THR A 123 -3.28 -15.98 -0.45
CA THR A 123 -4.36 -15.07 -0.05
C THR A 123 -5.27 -15.70 1.00
N TYR A 124 -5.98 -14.86 1.76
CA TYR A 124 -7.03 -15.34 2.65
C TYR A 124 -8.26 -15.73 1.82
N GLY A 125 -8.75 -16.96 1.99
CA GLY A 125 -9.90 -17.47 1.23
C GLY A 125 -9.60 -18.01 -0.18
N GLY A 126 -8.34 -17.94 -0.65
CA GLY A 126 -7.94 -18.62 -1.88
C GLY A 126 -8.19 -17.85 -3.19
N TYR A 127 -8.22 -16.52 -3.14
CA TYR A 127 -8.51 -15.66 -4.31
C TYR A 127 -7.25 -15.18 -5.02
N ALA A 128 -7.29 -15.08 -6.34
CA ALA A 128 -6.26 -14.39 -7.11
C ALA A 128 -6.68 -12.94 -7.30
N LEU A 129 -6.05 -12.00 -6.57
CA LEU A 129 -6.58 -10.64 -6.43
C LEU A 129 -6.12 -9.69 -7.54
N ILE A 130 -5.10 -10.06 -8.31
CA ILE A 130 -4.39 -9.15 -9.21
C ILE A 130 -4.70 -9.47 -10.67
N SER A 131 -5.31 -8.52 -11.37
CA SER A 131 -5.61 -8.61 -12.80
C SER A 131 -4.34 -8.62 -13.66
N PRO A 132 -4.38 -9.13 -14.91
CA PRO A 132 -3.30 -8.98 -15.88
C PRO A 132 -2.86 -7.53 -16.07
N ALA A 133 -1.59 -7.31 -16.43
CA ALA A 133 -1.08 -5.98 -16.73
C ALA A 133 -1.78 -5.39 -17.97
N GLN A 134 -2.33 -4.20 -17.78
CA GLN A 134 -2.82 -3.37 -18.87
C GLN A 134 -1.65 -2.56 -19.45
N ASN A 135 -1.89 -1.90 -20.59
CA ASN A 135 -0.86 -1.14 -21.31
C ASN A 135 -1.24 0.34 -21.40
N GLN A 136 -0.43 1.21 -20.79
CA GLN A 136 -0.59 2.66 -20.85
C GLN A 136 -0.08 3.27 -22.17
N GLY A 137 0.67 2.50 -22.97
CA GLY A 137 1.29 2.99 -24.20
C GLY A 137 2.24 4.17 -23.98
N ASP A 138 2.21 5.11 -24.90
CA ASP A 138 3.05 6.31 -24.92
C ASP A 138 2.55 7.42 -23.98
N CYS A 139 1.54 7.14 -23.18
CA CYS A 139 0.91 8.11 -22.31
C CYS A 139 1.57 8.19 -20.94
N ALA A 140 1.64 9.37 -20.34
CA ALA A 140 2.11 9.61 -18.98
C ALA A 140 1.11 9.14 -17.89
N ALA A 141 0.42 8.02 -18.10
CA ALA A 141 -0.71 7.56 -17.29
C ALA A 141 -0.36 6.55 -16.18
N CYS A 142 0.91 6.23 -15.93
CA CYS A 142 1.35 5.20 -14.98
C CYS A 142 0.71 5.34 -13.58
N VAL A 143 0.44 6.56 -13.12
CA VAL A 143 -0.25 6.81 -11.83
C VAL A 143 -1.67 6.25 -11.85
N GLY A 144 -2.46 6.57 -12.87
CA GLY A 144 -3.83 6.07 -12.98
C GLY A 144 -3.86 4.55 -13.08
N PHE A 145 -2.92 3.93 -13.79
CA PHE A 145 -2.81 2.47 -13.87
C PHE A 145 -2.45 1.82 -12.53
N ALA A 146 -1.47 2.37 -11.80
CA ALA A 146 -1.09 1.87 -10.48
C ALA A 146 -2.26 1.99 -9.49
N VAL A 147 -2.96 3.12 -9.49
CA VAL A 147 -4.12 3.39 -8.63
C VAL A 147 -5.30 2.48 -9.00
N THR A 148 -5.53 2.24 -10.29
CA THR A 148 -6.55 1.29 -10.78
C THR A 148 -6.24 -0.12 -10.27
N ALA A 149 -5.01 -0.60 -10.42
CA ALA A 149 -4.60 -1.92 -9.94
C ALA A 149 -4.77 -2.07 -8.41
N ALA A 150 -4.45 -1.04 -7.63
CA ALA A 150 -4.64 -1.04 -6.18
C ALA A 150 -6.12 -1.02 -5.79
N ALA A 151 -6.95 -0.23 -6.48
CA ALA A 151 -8.39 -0.21 -6.25
C ALA A 151 -9.05 -1.55 -6.62
N GLU A 152 -8.66 -2.17 -7.74
CA GLU A 152 -9.12 -3.51 -8.12
C GLU A 152 -8.77 -4.54 -7.05
N ALA A 153 -7.51 -4.57 -6.58
CA ALA A 153 -7.09 -5.48 -5.53
C ALA A 153 -7.88 -5.28 -4.23
N ALA A 154 -8.07 -4.02 -3.80
CA ALA A 154 -8.82 -3.70 -2.60
C ALA A 154 -10.29 -4.11 -2.69
N VAL A 155 -10.94 -3.89 -3.84
CA VAL A 155 -12.32 -4.32 -4.07
C VAL A 155 -12.42 -5.85 -4.12
N ASN A 156 -11.43 -6.53 -4.72
CA ASN A 156 -11.40 -8.00 -4.77
C ASN A 156 -11.23 -8.62 -3.37
N VAL A 157 -10.41 -8.01 -2.50
CA VAL A 157 -10.33 -8.40 -1.08
C VAL A 157 -11.69 -8.22 -0.40
N TYR A 158 -12.29 -7.05 -0.57
CA TYR A 158 -13.58 -6.71 0.05
C TYR A 158 -14.70 -7.66 -0.39
N LYS A 159 -14.80 -7.92 -1.70
CA LYS A 159 -15.81 -8.81 -2.28
C LYS A 159 -15.50 -10.29 -2.12
N LYS A 160 -14.29 -10.64 -1.65
CA LYS A 160 -13.81 -12.03 -1.56
C LYS A 160 -13.95 -12.73 -2.92
N GLN A 161 -13.33 -12.15 -3.93
CA GLN A 161 -13.41 -12.64 -5.30
C GLN A 161 -12.05 -12.57 -6.00
N SER A 162 -11.92 -13.32 -7.09
CA SER A 162 -10.76 -13.21 -7.97
C SER A 162 -10.92 -12.06 -8.97
N TRP A 163 -9.80 -11.64 -9.54
CA TRP A 163 -9.69 -10.48 -10.43
C TRP A 163 -10.58 -10.54 -11.67
N ASP A 164 -10.99 -11.73 -12.12
CA ASP A 164 -11.81 -11.92 -13.32
C ASP A 164 -13.24 -11.36 -13.19
N LYS A 165 -13.64 -10.97 -11.97
CA LYS A 165 -14.96 -10.40 -11.68
C LYS A 165 -15.02 -8.88 -11.68
N LEU A 166 -13.88 -8.20 -11.89
CA LEU A 166 -13.80 -6.75 -11.81
C LEU A 166 -12.85 -6.20 -12.88
N GLY A 167 -13.29 -5.15 -13.57
CA GLY A 167 -12.43 -4.39 -14.48
C GLY A 167 -12.72 -2.91 -14.36
N LEU A 168 -11.87 -2.20 -13.62
CA LEU A 168 -11.96 -0.74 -13.46
C LEU A 168 -11.30 -0.03 -14.65
N SER A 169 -11.90 1.07 -15.11
CA SER A 169 -11.33 1.86 -16.21
C SER A 169 -10.14 2.67 -15.75
N GLU A 170 -8.97 2.43 -16.35
CA GLU A 170 -7.80 3.30 -16.16
C GLU A 170 -8.06 4.72 -16.66
N ALA A 171 -8.82 4.87 -17.76
CA ALA A 171 -9.14 6.17 -18.34
C ALA A 171 -9.97 7.05 -17.39
N ASP A 172 -10.92 6.48 -16.64
CA ASP A 172 -11.76 7.23 -15.69
C ASP A 172 -10.90 7.92 -14.63
N ILE A 173 -10.08 7.16 -13.91
CA ILE A 173 -9.23 7.74 -12.86
C ILE A 173 -8.14 8.65 -13.43
N SER A 174 -7.60 8.33 -14.61
CA SER A 174 -6.53 9.12 -15.23
C SER A 174 -6.99 10.48 -15.74
N PHE A 175 -8.23 10.58 -16.25
CA PHE A 175 -8.65 11.76 -17.03
C PHE A 175 -9.92 12.45 -16.55
N CYS A 176 -10.79 11.75 -15.81
CA CYS A 176 -12.11 12.28 -15.43
C CYS A 176 -12.26 12.61 -13.94
N ARG A 177 -11.40 12.04 -13.09
CA ARG A 177 -11.45 12.24 -11.62
C ARG A 177 -10.32 13.09 -11.10
N LEU A 178 -9.21 13.11 -11.83
CA LEU A 178 -8.10 14.02 -11.61
C LEU A 178 -8.45 15.40 -12.19
N ASP A 179 -7.88 16.45 -11.62
CA ASP A 179 -7.98 17.81 -12.17
C ASP A 179 -7.70 17.78 -13.69
N THR A 180 -8.51 18.49 -14.48
CA THR A 180 -8.41 18.56 -15.95
C THR A 180 -7.02 19.00 -16.48
N SER A 181 -6.16 19.55 -15.61
CA SER A 181 -4.76 19.84 -15.91
C SER A 181 -3.85 18.61 -16.01
N PHE A 182 -4.31 17.44 -15.53
CA PHE A 182 -3.60 16.17 -15.64
C PHE A 182 -4.06 15.39 -16.88
N ASN A 183 -3.14 15.11 -17.78
CA ASN A 183 -3.41 14.42 -19.03
C ASN A 183 -2.24 13.54 -19.45
N CYS A 184 -2.33 13.04 -20.68
CA CYS A 184 -1.36 12.14 -21.26
C CYS A 184 0.06 12.69 -21.36
N ASP A 185 0.23 14.01 -21.32
CA ASP A 185 1.50 14.70 -21.42
C ASP A 185 2.05 15.11 -20.05
N THR A 186 1.16 15.54 -19.15
CA THR A 186 1.54 16.11 -17.86
C THR A 186 1.64 15.07 -16.74
N GLY A 187 0.95 13.94 -16.86
CA GLY A 187 0.92 12.91 -15.83
C GLY A 187 0.14 13.34 -14.58
N ALA A 188 0.42 12.73 -13.43
CA ALA A 188 -0.31 12.98 -12.18
C ALA A 188 0.54 12.74 -10.93
N SER A 189 0.10 13.21 -9.77
CA SER A 189 0.71 12.91 -8.47
C SER A 189 -0.14 11.96 -7.64
N TYR A 190 0.49 11.15 -6.79
CA TYR A 190 -0.22 10.40 -5.77
C TYR A 190 -0.85 11.31 -4.70
N ASP A 191 -0.25 12.46 -4.39
CA ASP A 191 -0.78 13.38 -3.39
C ASP A 191 -2.21 13.85 -3.75
N ASP A 192 -2.45 14.12 -5.03
CA ASP A 192 -3.76 14.51 -5.55
C ASP A 192 -4.78 13.36 -5.42
N ILE A 193 -4.39 12.13 -5.77
CA ILE A 193 -5.23 10.94 -5.59
C ILE A 193 -5.58 10.74 -4.11
N ILE A 194 -4.61 10.85 -3.22
CA ILE A 194 -4.82 10.71 -1.78
C ILE A 194 -5.74 11.82 -1.26
N ALA A 195 -5.63 13.04 -1.79
CA ALA A 195 -6.53 14.15 -1.45
C ALA A 195 -7.98 13.86 -1.90
N LEU A 196 -8.18 13.31 -3.10
CA LEU A 196 -9.50 12.89 -3.60
C LEU A 196 -10.12 11.79 -2.71
N LEU A 197 -9.31 10.80 -2.31
CA LEU A 197 -9.75 9.71 -1.42
C LEU A 197 -10.10 10.23 -0.03
N LYS A 198 -9.29 11.13 0.56
CA LYS A 198 -9.57 11.77 1.86
C LYS A 198 -10.87 12.56 1.84
N LYS A 199 -11.14 13.27 0.75
CA LYS A 199 -12.39 14.03 0.53
C LYS A 199 -13.58 13.15 0.11
N ARG A 200 -13.38 11.83 -0.05
CA ARG A 200 -14.41 10.86 -0.51
C ARG A 200 -15.06 11.28 -1.84
N LEU A 201 -14.25 11.80 -2.76
CA LEU A 201 -14.71 12.26 -4.07
C LEU A 201 -14.81 11.13 -5.11
N ILE A 202 -14.08 10.04 -4.90
CA ILE A 202 -14.17 8.84 -5.75
C ILE A 202 -15.33 7.97 -5.23
N LYS A 203 -16.55 8.29 -5.70
CA LYS A 203 -17.79 7.58 -5.33
C LYS A 203 -18.23 6.55 -6.37
N SER A 204 -17.81 6.74 -7.61
CA SER A 204 -18.07 5.83 -8.72
C SER A 204 -16.81 5.63 -9.55
N TRP A 205 -16.74 4.49 -10.22
CA TRP A 205 -15.65 4.17 -11.13
C TRP A 205 -16.19 3.33 -12.29
N ALA A 206 -16.07 3.85 -13.51
CA ALA A 206 -16.55 3.20 -14.72
C ALA A 206 -15.83 1.87 -14.96
N SER A 207 -16.51 0.94 -15.63
CA SER A 207 -15.87 -0.30 -16.08
C SER A 207 -14.92 -0.03 -17.25
N ARG A 208 -13.84 -0.82 -17.32
CA ARG A 208 -12.92 -0.84 -18.48
C ARG A 208 -13.64 -1.14 -19.79
N SER A 209 -14.73 -1.91 -19.76
CA SER A 209 -15.54 -2.21 -20.96
C SER A 209 -16.41 -1.05 -21.43
N CYS A 210 -16.85 -0.17 -20.53
CA CYS A 210 -17.70 0.96 -20.88
C CYS A 210 -16.90 2.21 -21.28
N PHE A 211 -15.77 2.42 -20.60
CA PHE A 211 -14.83 3.51 -20.86
C PHE A 211 -13.41 2.93 -20.99
N PRO A 212 -13.07 2.35 -22.15
CA PRO A 212 -11.77 1.73 -22.38
C PRO A 212 -10.65 2.77 -22.42
N TYR A 213 -9.45 2.32 -22.14
CA TYR A 213 -8.25 3.14 -22.29
C TYR A 213 -7.75 3.06 -23.73
N GLU A 214 -7.62 4.21 -24.40
CA GLU A 214 -7.30 4.28 -25.83
C GLU A 214 -5.84 4.70 -26.11
N GLY A 215 -4.99 4.80 -25.08
CA GLY A 215 -3.58 5.20 -25.25
C GLY A 215 -3.35 6.70 -25.36
N GLU A 216 -4.41 7.50 -25.41
CA GLU A 216 -4.36 8.95 -25.47
C GLU A 216 -5.25 9.55 -24.36
N ALA A 217 -5.11 10.85 -24.09
CA ALA A 217 -6.05 11.56 -23.23
C ALA A 217 -7.43 11.51 -23.89
N SER A 218 -8.34 10.67 -23.38
CA SER A 218 -9.74 10.77 -23.75
C SER A 218 -10.27 12.08 -23.18
N PHE A 219 -10.36 13.12 -24.03
CA PHE A 219 -10.85 14.44 -23.63
C PHE A 219 -12.34 14.46 -23.28
N SER A 220 -13.07 13.37 -23.52
CA SER A 220 -14.52 13.32 -23.30
C SER A 220 -14.89 12.44 -22.12
N CYS A 221 -15.06 13.07 -20.95
CA CYS A 221 -15.56 12.43 -19.73
C CYS A 221 -17.08 12.28 -19.69
N TYR A 222 -17.78 12.63 -20.79
CA TYR A 222 -19.24 12.63 -20.88
C TYR A 222 -19.88 11.28 -20.52
N ARG A 223 -19.24 10.15 -20.82
CA ARG A 223 -19.77 8.82 -20.48
C ARG A 223 -19.78 8.58 -18.97
N VAL A 224 -18.77 9.09 -18.29
CA VAL A 224 -18.61 8.96 -16.84
C VAL A 224 -19.48 9.98 -16.13
N GLU A 225 -19.37 11.26 -16.51
CA GLU A 225 -20.09 12.38 -15.89
C GLU A 225 -21.58 12.37 -16.19
N GLY A 226 -21.97 11.95 -17.40
CA GLY A 226 -23.35 11.77 -17.81
C GLY A 226 -24.00 10.48 -17.29
N GLY A 227 -23.29 9.67 -16.49
CA GLY A 227 -23.83 8.45 -15.88
C GLY A 227 -24.13 7.31 -16.86
N ILE A 228 -23.59 7.37 -18.09
CA ILE A 228 -23.74 6.31 -19.10
C ILE A 228 -23.02 5.04 -18.63
N CYS A 229 -21.83 5.20 -18.04
CA CYS A 229 -21.09 4.08 -17.46
C CYS A 229 -21.50 3.84 -16.00
N SER A 230 -22.11 2.68 -15.75
CA SER A 230 -22.41 2.24 -14.38
C SER A 230 -21.12 2.06 -13.57
N SER A 231 -21.18 2.44 -12.29
CA SER A 231 -20.08 2.20 -11.35
C SER A 231 -19.84 0.72 -11.14
N GLN A 232 -18.57 0.32 -11.11
CA GLN A 232 -18.11 -1.00 -10.65
C GLN A 232 -17.75 -1.01 -9.16
N LEU A 233 -17.67 0.17 -8.51
CA LEU A 233 -17.46 0.22 -7.06
C LEU A 233 -18.71 -0.30 -6.32
N PRO A 234 -18.53 -1.15 -5.30
CA PRO A 234 -19.64 -1.64 -4.49
C PRO A 234 -20.44 -0.50 -3.82
N PRO A 235 -21.79 -0.53 -3.87
CA PRO A 235 -22.61 0.55 -3.33
C PRO A 235 -22.65 0.59 -1.79
N ASP A 236 -22.28 -0.51 -1.13
CA ASP A 236 -22.36 -0.70 0.33
C ASP A 236 -21.05 -0.37 1.07
N GLY A 237 -20.08 0.21 0.37
CA GLY A 237 -18.81 0.60 0.95
C GLY A 237 -18.19 1.80 0.27
N SER A 238 -16.94 2.06 0.63
CA SER A 238 -16.18 3.20 0.10
C SER A 238 -14.72 2.85 -0.06
N LEU A 239 -14.14 3.34 -1.16
CA LEU A 239 -12.70 3.32 -1.39
C LEU A 239 -12.04 4.42 -0.55
N SER A 240 -10.95 4.10 0.12
CA SER A 240 -10.18 5.04 0.93
C SER A 240 -8.70 4.67 0.90
N ALA A 241 -7.84 5.59 1.32
CA ALA A 241 -6.45 5.25 1.60
C ALA A 241 -6.32 4.67 3.01
N ALA A 242 -5.52 3.61 3.17
CA ALA A 242 -5.16 3.08 4.49
C ALA A 242 -4.36 4.10 5.30
N TYR A 243 -4.17 3.86 6.60
CA TYR A 243 -3.39 4.76 7.49
C TYR A 243 -3.87 6.23 7.44
N ALA A 244 -5.18 6.45 7.30
CA ALA A 244 -5.78 7.78 7.12
C ALA A 244 -5.16 8.58 5.95
N GLY A 245 -4.66 7.88 4.93
CA GLY A 245 -3.96 8.45 3.78
C GLY A 245 -2.61 9.07 4.13
N ASN A 246 -1.96 8.59 5.19
CA ASN A 246 -0.53 8.79 5.39
C ASN A 246 0.23 7.73 4.59
N ALA A 247 1.40 8.12 4.09
CA ALA A 247 2.26 7.20 3.37
C ALA A 247 2.85 6.13 4.32
N LEU A 248 3.14 4.96 3.77
CA LEU A 248 3.65 3.81 4.51
C LEU A 248 5.15 4.00 4.74
N GLY A 249 5.54 4.15 6.01
CA GLY A 249 6.88 4.55 6.41
C GLY A 249 7.90 3.42 6.56
N ASN A 250 7.48 2.15 6.55
CA ASN A 250 8.38 1.01 6.74
C ASN A 250 7.90 -0.29 6.05
N MET A 251 8.79 -1.29 6.00
CA MET A 251 8.51 -2.60 5.37
C MET A 251 7.32 -3.32 5.98
N ALA A 252 7.15 -3.24 7.30
CA ALA A 252 6.09 -3.97 7.99
C ALA A 252 4.71 -3.45 7.57
N GLN A 253 4.55 -2.12 7.49
CA GLN A 253 3.33 -1.47 6.98
C GLN A 253 3.06 -1.84 5.52
N VAL A 254 4.10 -1.86 4.67
CA VAL A 254 3.95 -2.27 3.27
C VAL A 254 3.50 -3.73 3.15
N LYS A 255 4.17 -4.65 3.85
CA LYS A 255 3.80 -6.09 3.84
C LYS A 255 2.42 -6.32 4.43
N GLU A 256 2.07 -5.60 5.49
CA GLU A 256 0.74 -5.64 6.07
C GLU A 256 -0.32 -5.26 5.05
N GLN A 257 -0.15 -4.12 4.38
CA GLN A 257 -1.14 -3.64 3.43
C GLN A 257 -1.20 -4.47 2.16
N ILE A 258 -0.10 -5.09 1.72
CA ILE A 258 -0.15 -6.09 0.65
C ILE A 258 -1.06 -7.26 1.05
N MET A 259 -1.00 -7.73 2.30
CA MET A 259 -1.85 -8.82 2.77
C MET A 259 -3.31 -8.39 2.99
N LEU A 260 -3.54 -7.22 3.60
CA LEU A 260 -4.88 -6.76 3.98
C LEU A 260 -5.66 -6.11 2.84
N SER A 261 -4.96 -5.48 1.89
CA SER A 261 -5.57 -4.70 0.81
C SER A 261 -5.24 -5.23 -0.59
N GLY A 262 -4.41 -6.28 -0.66
CA GLY A 262 -3.98 -6.90 -1.92
C GLY A 262 -2.75 -6.23 -2.56
N GLY A 263 -2.41 -5.00 -2.19
CA GLY A 263 -1.16 -4.37 -2.64
C GLY A 263 -1.04 -2.90 -2.26
N VAL A 264 0.04 -2.28 -2.73
CA VAL A 264 0.37 -0.87 -2.51
C VAL A 264 0.74 -0.19 -3.82
N ILE A 265 0.38 1.08 -3.97
CA ILE A 265 0.98 1.95 -4.98
C ILE A 265 2.31 2.49 -4.44
N THR A 266 3.32 2.57 -5.29
CA THR A 266 4.63 3.12 -4.93
C THR A 266 5.28 3.82 -6.12
N SER A 267 6.35 4.56 -5.84
CA SER A 267 7.21 5.19 -6.83
C SER A 267 8.49 4.39 -7.03
N MET A 268 9.06 4.53 -8.21
CA MET A 268 10.44 4.18 -8.54
C MET A 268 11.15 5.44 -9.06
N ALA A 269 12.44 5.55 -8.78
CA ALA A 269 13.31 6.59 -9.32
C ALA A 269 14.62 5.97 -9.80
N LEU A 270 14.95 6.21 -11.06
CA LEU A 270 16.13 5.68 -11.74
C LEU A 270 16.82 6.81 -12.52
N SER A 271 18.15 6.74 -12.65
CA SER A 271 18.85 7.68 -13.52
C SER A 271 18.41 7.54 -14.98
N TYR A 272 18.31 8.65 -15.67
CA TYR A 272 17.97 8.75 -17.08
C TYR A 272 19.12 9.48 -17.83
N PRO A 273 19.59 8.94 -18.97
CA PRO A 273 19.04 7.81 -19.73
C PRO A 273 19.47 6.42 -19.25
N HIS A 274 20.43 6.28 -18.35
CA HIS A 274 21.13 5.01 -18.14
C HIS A 274 20.28 3.92 -17.46
N ALA A 275 19.99 4.05 -16.16
CA ALA A 275 19.38 2.98 -15.40
C ALA A 275 17.91 2.74 -15.78
N PHE A 276 17.18 3.78 -16.16
CA PHE A 276 15.81 3.65 -16.62
C PHE A 276 15.72 2.93 -17.97
N THR A 277 16.58 3.26 -18.94
CA THR A 277 16.63 2.52 -20.23
C THR A 277 17.03 1.07 -20.03
N ALA A 278 17.98 0.80 -19.12
CA ALA A 278 18.34 -0.56 -18.75
C ALA A 278 17.15 -1.34 -18.15
N PHE A 279 16.35 -0.71 -17.30
CA PHE A 279 15.12 -1.31 -16.75
C PHE A 279 14.07 -1.61 -17.84
N VAL A 280 13.87 -0.70 -18.79
CA VAL A 280 12.93 -0.89 -19.91
C VAL A 280 13.35 -2.08 -20.77
N ASN A 281 14.64 -2.15 -21.14
CA ASN A 281 15.17 -3.15 -22.07
C ASN A 281 15.42 -4.51 -21.41
N ASN A 282 15.93 -4.51 -20.18
CA ASN A 282 16.29 -5.72 -19.45
C ASN A 282 15.16 -6.13 -18.51
N LYS A 283 14.13 -6.73 -19.09
CA LYS A 283 13.03 -7.38 -18.38
C LYS A 283 13.57 -8.34 -17.31
N THR A 284 13.00 -8.34 -16.11
CA THR A 284 13.38 -9.33 -15.10
C THR A 284 13.00 -10.72 -15.59
N GLY A 285 13.97 -11.63 -15.67
CA GLY A 285 13.75 -13.04 -15.95
C GLY A 285 13.11 -13.77 -14.77
N PRO A 286 12.68 -15.03 -14.94
CA PRO A 286 11.90 -15.77 -13.94
C PRO A 286 12.53 -15.93 -12.56
N ASN A 287 13.85 -15.74 -12.45
CA ASN A 287 14.64 -15.85 -11.21
C ASN A 287 15.49 -14.61 -10.93
N SER A 288 15.31 -13.50 -11.66
CA SER A 288 16.06 -12.26 -11.43
C SER A 288 15.20 -11.18 -10.82
N ALA A 289 15.86 -10.19 -10.21
CA ALA A 289 15.26 -8.96 -9.75
C ALA A 289 16.09 -7.78 -10.27
N LEU A 290 15.48 -6.60 -10.35
CA LEU A 290 16.18 -5.35 -10.61
C LEU A 290 17.01 -4.97 -9.37
N TYR A 291 18.31 -4.71 -9.56
CA TYR A 291 19.28 -4.38 -8.50
C TYR A 291 19.94 -2.98 -8.70
N SER A 292 19.22 -1.98 -9.21
CA SER A 292 19.80 -0.63 -9.36
C SER A 292 20.00 0.04 -8.00
N SER A 293 21.25 0.17 -7.54
CA SER A 293 21.60 0.87 -6.31
C SER A 293 22.22 2.24 -6.65
N GLU A 294 21.37 3.25 -6.77
CA GLU A 294 21.76 4.62 -7.14
C GLU A 294 21.32 5.60 -6.04
N ASP A 295 22.20 6.54 -5.68
CA ASP A 295 21.86 7.66 -4.82
C ASP A 295 21.50 8.87 -5.67
N LEU A 296 20.19 9.12 -5.83
CA LEU A 296 19.66 10.19 -6.68
C LEU A 296 19.39 11.48 -5.89
N ARG A 297 19.87 11.60 -4.65
CA ARG A 297 19.60 12.76 -3.78
C ARG A 297 20.07 14.09 -4.34
N LEU A 298 21.19 14.07 -5.08
CA LEU A 298 21.81 15.25 -5.67
C LEU A 298 21.74 15.22 -7.20
N ALA A 299 20.95 14.29 -7.77
CA ALA A 299 20.77 14.22 -9.21
C ALA A 299 19.96 15.42 -9.70
N ASP A 300 20.28 15.89 -10.90
CA ASP A 300 19.44 16.86 -11.60
C ASP A 300 18.04 16.24 -11.78
N PRO A 301 16.95 16.90 -11.38
CA PRO A 301 15.58 16.40 -11.58
C PRO A 301 15.26 16.00 -13.03
N LEU A 302 15.90 16.62 -14.02
CA LEU A 302 15.75 16.29 -15.44
C LEU A 302 16.47 15.00 -15.85
N SER A 303 17.40 14.52 -15.01
CA SER A 303 18.16 13.28 -15.20
C SER A 303 17.57 12.09 -14.41
N VAL A 304 16.35 12.24 -13.87
CA VAL A 304 15.68 11.22 -13.06
C VAL A 304 14.35 10.87 -13.68
N ALA A 305 14.19 9.60 -14.04
CA ALA A 305 12.90 9.06 -14.45
C ALA A 305 12.12 8.59 -13.20
N MET A 306 11.00 9.26 -12.92
CA MET A 306 10.06 8.84 -11.87
C MET A 306 8.96 7.98 -12.47
N HIS A 307 8.68 6.81 -11.90
CA HIS A 307 7.67 5.89 -12.40
C HIS A 307 6.74 5.36 -11.30
N ALA A 308 5.45 5.25 -11.61
CA ALA A 308 4.43 4.74 -10.69
C ALA A 308 4.18 3.25 -10.98
N VAL A 309 4.24 2.43 -9.93
CA VAL A 309 4.00 0.98 -10.03
C VAL A 309 3.13 0.50 -8.87
N PHE A 310 2.56 -0.69 -9.03
CA PHE A 310 1.74 -1.35 -8.00
C PHE A 310 2.46 -2.61 -7.51
N CYS A 311 2.74 -2.73 -6.21
CA CYS A 311 3.40 -3.91 -5.65
C CYS A 311 2.44 -4.76 -4.81
N TYR A 312 2.50 -6.07 -5.02
CA TYR A 312 1.49 -7.03 -4.53
C TYR A 312 2.10 -8.29 -3.92
N GLY A 313 3.40 -8.30 -3.65
CA GLY A 313 4.05 -9.45 -3.06
C GLY A 313 5.50 -9.21 -2.74
N TRP A 314 6.11 -10.20 -2.13
CA TRP A 314 7.53 -10.18 -1.78
C TRP A 314 8.10 -11.58 -1.58
N TRP A 315 9.42 -11.62 -1.51
CA TRP A 315 10.18 -12.76 -1.02
C TRP A 315 11.35 -12.27 -0.16
N ASP A 316 11.44 -12.78 1.07
CA ASP A 316 12.56 -12.61 1.97
C ASP A 316 13.55 -13.77 1.79
N ASN A 317 14.83 -13.47 1.59
CA ASN A 317 15.84 -14.52 1.62
C ASN A 317 16.03 -15.04 3.07
N PRO A 318 15.70 -16.32 3.36
CA PRO A 318 15.81 -16.86 4.72
C PRO A 318 17.26 -17.01 5.19
N ARG A 319 18.22 -17.03 4.26
CA ARG A 319 19.66 -17.20 4.54
C ARG A 319 20.40 -15.87 4.63
N ASN A 320 19.84 -14.79 4.06
CA ASN A 320 20.50 -13.49 4.01
C ASN A 320 19.51 -12.34 4.26
N GLY A 321 19.59 -11.74 5.44
CA GLY A 321 18.78 -10.59 5.84
C GLY A 321 19.02 -9.32 5.01
N ASN A 322 20.00 -9.29 4.10
CA ASN A 322 20.21 -8.21 3.13
C ASN A 322 19.63 -8.52 1.74
N ASP A 323 18.99 -9.66 1.54
CA ASP A 323 18.50 -10.09 0.23
C ASP A 323 17.00 -10.40 0.24
N GLY A 324 16.35 -10.23 -0.90
CA GLY A 324 14.91 -10.25 -1.05
C GLY A 324 14.43 -9.21 -2.05
N TYR A 325 13.18 -9.33 -2.44
CA TYR A 325 12.58 -8.48 -3.46
C TYR A 325 11.09 -8.24 -3.22
N TRP A 326 10.60 -7.16 -3.81
CA TRP A 326 9.18 -6.90 -4.04
C TRP A 326 8.75 -7.48 -5.38
N ILE A 327 7.49 -7.88 -5.48
CA ILE A 327 6.83 -8.28 -6.72
C ILE A 327 5.90 -7.13 -7.11
N CYS A 328 6.13 -6.53 -8.27
CA CYS A 328 5.39 -5.36 -8.71
C CYS A 328 4.81 -5.57 -10.12
N LYS A 329 3.60 -5.06 -10.32
CA LYS A 329 2.88 -4.98 -11.58
C LYS A 329 3.24 -3.65 -12.25
N ASN A 330 3.65 -3.74 -13.50
CA ASN A 330 3.87 -2.59 -14.36
C ASN A 330 2.63 -2.31 -15.23
N SER A 331 2.63 -1.22 -15.98
CA SER A 331 1.56 -0.76 -16.86
C SER A 331 1.96 -0.80 -18.34
N TRP A 332 2.85 -1.73 -18.71
CA TRP A 332 3.41 -1.87 -20.06
C TRP A 332 2.92 -3.12 -20.79
N GLY A 333 1.74 -3.63 -20.40
CA GLY A 333 1.14 -4.83 -20.97
C GLY A 333 1.75 -6.14 -20.48
N SER A 334 1.01 -7.22 -20.69
CA SER A 334 1.38 -8.59 -20.26
C SER A 334 2.60 -9.15 -20.99
N SER A 335 2.94 -8.66 -22.18
CA SER A 335 4.12 -9.09 -22.94
C SER A 335 5.45 -8.53 -22.39
N TRP A 336 5.39 -7.54 -21.49
CA TRP A 336 6.56 -7.00 -20.83
C TRP A 336 6.89 -7.77 -19.54
N GLY A 337 8.17 -7.91 -19.18
CA GLY A 337 8.56 -8.55 -17.92
C GLY A 337 8.04 -9.99 -17.73
N LEU A 338 7.63 -10.27 -16.49
CA LEU A 338 6.99 -11.49 -16.01
C LEU A 338 5.47 -11.35 -16.11
N ASN A 339 4.91 -11.52 -17.31
CA ASN A 339 3.48 -11.33 -17.58
C ASN A 339 2.97 -9.93 -17.16
N GLY A 340 3.76 -8.91 -17.48
CA GLY A 340 3.57 -7.51 -17.09
C GLY A 340 3.96 -7.16 -15.67
N SER A 341 4.49 -8.11 -14.90
CA SER A 341 5.09 -7.87 -13.58
C SER A 341 6.62 -7.90 -13.66
N PHE A 342 7.27 -7.52 -12.57
CA PHE A 342 8.71 -7.62 -12.39
C PHE A 342 9.04 -7.78 -10.91
N ARG A 343 10.29 -8.15 -10.63
CA ARG A 343 10.83 -8.20 -9.28
C ARG A 343 11.87 -7.11 -9.08
N VAL A 344 11.86 -6.47 -7.93
CA VAL A 344 12.83 -5.41 -7.62
C VAL A 344 13.38 -5.64 -6.23
N ALA A 345 14.71 -5.68 -6.16
CA ALA A 345 15.40 -5.95 -4.92
C ALA A 345 15.08 -4.89 -3.87
N TYR A 346 15.11 -5.30 -2.62
CA TYR A 346 14.95 -4.40 -1.49
C TYR A 346 15.99 -3.26 -1.51
N GLY A 347 15.49 -2.02 -1.51
CA GLY A 347 16.32 -0.82 -1.58
C GLY A 347 16.90 -0.50 -2.97
N ALA A 348 16.45 -1.19 -4.03
CA ALA A 348 16.82 -0.88 -5.40
C ALA A 348 15.82 0.09 -6.05
N ALA A 349 16.27 0.81 -7.09
CA ALA A 349 15.47 1.74 -7.89
C ALA A 349 14.72 2.81 -7.08
N ASN A 350 15.23 3.12 -5.88
CA ASN A 350 14.57 3.97 -4.90
C ASN A 350 13.08 3.62 -4.72
N ILE A 351 12.73 2.33 -4.76
CA ILE A 351 11.35 1.88 -4.57
C ILE A 351 10.94 1.97 -3.09
N MET A 352 9.64 2.07 -2.82
CA MET A 352 9.08 2.12 -1.46
C MET A 352 9.53 3.37 -0.69
N GLN A 353 9.60 4.51 -1.37
CA GLN A 353 9.84 5.79 -0.70
C GLN A 353 8.69 6.07 0.28
N PRO A 354 9.00 6.44 1.53
CA PRO A 354 8.03 6.55 2.62
C PRO A 354 7.08 7.73 2.43
N ASP A 355 7.38 8.65 1.51
CA ASP A 355 6.51 9.78 1.20
C ASP A 355 5.58 9.49 0.01
N TYR A 356 5.82 8.39 -0.74
CA TYR A 356 5.14 8.09 -2.02
C TYR A 356 4.68 6.63 -2.13
N THR A 357 4.52 5.95 -1.00
CA THR A 357 3.98 4.59 -0.94
C THR A 357 2.67 4.60 -0.15
N PHE A 358 1.59 4.15 -0.77
CA PHE A 358 0.26 4.18 -0.17
C PHE A 358 -0.47 2.88 -0.44
N ALA A 359 -1.41 2.52 0.44
CA ALA A 359 -2.35 1.45 0.20
C ALA A 359 -3.76 2.03 0.02
N LEU A 360 -4.50 1.43 -0.90
CA LEU A 360 -5.93 1.68 -1.06
C LEU A 360 -6.66 0.51 -0.41
N GLN A 361 -7.73 0.81 0.30
CA GLN A 361 -8.57 -0.19 0.96
C GLN A 361 -10.03 0.09 0.64
N PHE A 362 -10.85 -0.95 0.60
CA PHE A 362 -12.29 -0.82 0.43
C PHE A 362 -13.00 -1.39 1.66
N ASN A 363 -13.78 -0.56 2.32
CA ASN A 363 -14.46 -0.91 3.57
C ASN A 363 -15.95 -0.59 3.50
N LYS A 364 -16.75 -1.32 4.29
CA LYS A 364 -18.13 -0.94 4.57
C LYS A 364 -18.18 0.50 5.07
N ALA A 365 -19.18 1.26 4.64
CA ALA A 365 -19.37 2.63 5.09
C ALA A 365 -19.64 2.73 6.60
N SER A 366 -20.29 1.71 7.17
CA SER A 366 -20.58 1.59 8.59
C SER A 366 -19.59 0.68 9.31
N MET A 367 -18.94 1.21 10.36
CA MET A 367 -18.09 0.43 11.25
C MET A 367 -18.86 -0.69 11.98
N THR A 368 -20.10 -0.42 12.38
CA THR A 368 -20.95 -1.42 13.05
C THR A 368 -21.27 -2.58 12.13
N THR A 369 -21.59 -2.30 10.86
CA THR A 369 -21.81 -3.34 9.86
C THR A 369 -20.53 -4.13 9.58
N ARG A 370 -19.38 -3.45 9.47
CA ARG A 370 -18.07 -4.13 9.33
C ARG A 370 -17.81 -5.07 10.51
N ALA A 371 -18.07 -4.62 11.74
CA ALA A 371 -17.87 -5.45 12.93
C ALA A 371 -18.82 -6.65 12.97
N ALA A 372 -20.08 -6.48 12.56
CA ALA A 372 -21.02 -7.60 12.45
C ALA A 372 -20.53 -8.68 11.46
N ASP A 373 -20.07 -8.27 10.28
CA ASP A 373 -19.51 -9.18 9.26
C ASP A 373 -18.24 -9.91 9.76
N ILE A 374 -17.41 -9.22 10.55
CA ILE A 374 -16.23 -9.82 11.20
C ILE A 374 -16.68 -10.86 12.23
N TRP A 375 -17.60 -10.51 13.13
CA TRP A 375 -18.14 -11.43 14.14
C TRP A 375 -18.71 -12.69 13.50
N GLN A 376 -19.54 -12.55 12.47
CA GLN A 376 -20.13 -13.67 11.75
C GLN A 376 -19.06 -14.58 11.12
N ARG A 377 -17.99 -14.00 10.57
CA ARG A 377 -16.88 -14.77 9.99
C ARG A 377 -16.05 -15.48 11.07
N LEU A 378 -15.73 -14.80 12.17
CA LEU A 378 -14.90 -15.36 13.23
C LEU A 378 -15.60 -16.52 13.94
N THR A 379 -16.90 -16.42 14.24
CA THR A 379 -17.65 -17.51 14.89
C THR A 379 -17.72 -18.78 14.04
N GLN A 380 -17.60 -18.67 12.71
CA GLN A 380 -17.55 -19.82 11.80
C GLN A 380 -16.16 -20.43 11.65
N SER A 381 -15.11 -19.73 12.10
CA SER A 381 -13.72 -20.07 11.77
C SER A 381 -12.80 -20.21 12.99
N VAL A 382 -13.26 -19.78 14.16
CA VAL A 382 -12.49 -19.71 15.40
C VAL A 382 -13.38 -20.09 16.57
N TYR A 383 -12.86 -20.95 17.44
CA TYR A 383 -13.37 -21.12 18.79
C TYR A 383 -12.57 -20.21 19.73
N LEU A 384 -13.27 -19.32 20.43
CA LEU A 384 -12.72 -18.46 21.48
C LEU A 384 -13.19 -19.00 22.84
N GLY A 385 -12.25 -19.39 23.70
CA GLY A 385 -12.52 -19.81 25.07
C GLY A 385 -11.84 -18.89 26.06
N HIS A 386 -12.30 -18.83 27.31
CA HIS A 386 -11.50 -18.20 28.37
C HIS A 386 -10.42 -19.17 28.85
N ASP A 387 -9.21 -18.65 29.06
CA ASP A 387 -8.15 -19.41 29.71
C ASP A 387 -8.45 -19.49 31.21
N GLN A 388 -8.75 -20.70 31.70
CA GLN A 388 -9.11 -20.91 33.11
C GLN A 388 -7.93 -20.69 34.05
N ASP A 389 -6.70 -20.85 33.56
CA ASP A 389 -5.48 -20.70 34.34
C ASP A 389 -4.93 -19.27 34.28
N ARG A 390 -5.42 -18.44 33.34
CA ARG A 390 -4.96 -17.06 33.13
C ARG A 390 -6.14 -16.09 32.97
N PRO A 391 -6.70 -15.57 34.08
CA PRO A 391 -7.79 -14.61 34.06
C PRO A 391 -7.51 -13.43 33.12
N GLY A 392 -8.46 -13.12 32.23
CA GLY A 392 -8.33 -12.06 31.21
C GLY A 392 -7.66 -12.50 29.91
N CYS A 393 -7.17 -13.74 29.80
CA CYS A 393 -6.72 -14.31 28.53
C CYS A 393 -7.85 -15.05 27.81
N VAL A 394 -7.84 -14.96 26.48
CA VAL A 394 -8.74 -15.70 25.59
C VAL A 394 -7.91 -16.73 24.84
N MET A 395 -8.29 -18.00 24.96
CA MET A 395 -7.79 -19.11 24.16
C MET A 395 -8.37 -19.04 22.76
N TYR A 396 -7.51 -19.28 21.78
CA TYR A 396 -7.83 -19.26 20.37
C TYR A 396 -7.59 -20.65 19.78
N THR A 397 -8.63 -21.26 19.19
CA THR A 397 -8.50 -22.48 18.39
C THR A 397 -9.03 -22.22 16.99
N ALA A 398 -8.14 -22.26 16.00
CA ALA A 398 -8.52 -22.10 14.60
C ALA A 398 -9.23 -23.36 14.10
N LEU A 399 -10.47 -23.22 13.62
CA LEU A 399 -11.22 -24.30 12.98
C LEU A 399 -10.92 -24.42 11.49
N ARG A 400 -10.36 -23.35 10.90
CA ARG A 400 -9.92 -23.25 9.51
C ARG A 400 -8.62 -22.46 9.46
N PHE A 401 -7.85 -22.63 8.39
CA PHE A 401 -6.63 -21.84 8.17
C PHE A 401 -6.92 -20.33 8.31
N GLN A 402 -6.27 -19.70 9.28
CA GLN A 402 -6.31 -18.25 9.47
C GLN A 402 -4.94 -17.66 9.18
N ARG A 403 -4.94 -16.50 8.52
CA ARG A 403 -3.75 -15.66 8.47
C ARG A 403 -3.74 -14.80 9.72
N LEU A 404 -2.67 -14.94 10.52
CA LEU A 404 -2.56 -14.27 11.80
C LEU A 404 -2.73 -12.75 11.68
N LEU A 405 -2.19 -12.15 10.63
CA LEU A 405 -2.35 -10.71 10.39
C LEU A 405 -3.81 -10.30 10.16
N HIS A 406 -4.58 -11.03 9.35
CA HIS A 406 -6.01 -10.75 9.15
C HIS A 406 -6.80 -10.93 10.44
N PHE A 407 -6.47 -11.97 11.21
CA PHE A 407 -7.11 -12.20 12.51
C PHE A 407 -6.83 -11.05 13.49
N VAL A 408 -5.60 -10.54 13.53
CA VAL A 408 -5.25 -9.37 14.35
C VAL A 408 -6.00 -8.11 13.88
N ASP A 409 -6.08 -7.85 12.57
CA ASP A 409 -6.86 -6.72 12.03
C ASP A 409 -8.36 -6.80 12.39
N ASP A 410 -8.93 -8.00 12.29
CA ASP A 410 -10.31 -8.28 12.68
C ASP A 410 -10.53 -7.97 14.17
N LEU A 411 -9.65 -8.46 15.05
CA LEU A 411 -9.73 -8.19 16.50
C LEU A 411 -9.58 -6.71 16.83
N VAL A 412 -8.66 -6.00 16.16
CA VAL A 412 -8.49 -4.55 16.32
C VAL A 412 -9.78 -3.84 15.92
N THR A 413 -10.36 -4.17 14.77
CA THR A 413 -11.63 -3.58 14.32
C THR A 413 -12.76 -3.81 15.32
N LEU A 414 -12.91 -5.03 15.84
CA LEU A 414 -13.92 -5.35 16.86
C LEU A 414 -13.71 -4.55 18.15
N SER A 415 -12.45 -4.43 18.60
CA SER A 415 -12.12 -3.70 19.82
C SER A 415 -12.52 -2.22 19.73
N LEU A 416 -12.25 -1.57 18.59
CA LEU A 416 -12.61 -0.18 18.35
C LEU A 416 -14.13 0.05 18.38
N THR A 417 -14.92 -0.89 17.86
CA THR A 417 -16.39 -0.78 17.91
C THR A 417 -16.97 -0.98 19.31
N SER A 418 -16.36 -1.83 20.14
CA SER A 418 -16.81 -2.06 21.52
C SER A 418 -16.63 -0.83 22.43
N ILE A 419 -15.66 0.03 22.10
CA ILE A 419 -15.37 1.27 22.82
C ILE A 419 -16.41 2.35 22.47
N THR A 420 -16.94 2.36 21.24
CA THR A 420 -17.96 3.33 20.81
C THR A 420 -19.39 3.02 21.27
N THR A 421 -19.66 1.82 21.80
CA THR A 421 -20.97 1.39 22.29
C THR A 421 -21.10 1.38 23.83
N ARG A 422 -20.10 1.92 24.53
CA ARG A 422 -20.16 2.25 25.97
C ARG A 422 -20.08 3.76 26.13
#